data_AF-A0AA40C313-F1
#
_entry.id   AF-A0AA40C313-F1
#
_cell.length_a   1.000
_cell.length_b   1.000
_cell.length_c   1.000
_cell.angle_alpha   90.00
_cell.angle_beta   90.00
_cell.angle_gamma   90.00
#
_symmetry.space_group_name_H-M   'P 1'
#
loop_
_entity.id
_entity.type
_entity.pdbx_description
1 polymer ?
#
loop_
_entity_poly.entity_id
_entity_poly.type
_entity_poly.pdbx_seq_one_letter_code
_entity_poly.pdbx_strand_id
1 'polypeptide(L)'
;DHTPYMGSPNATNRAAWHALRRLGIVKLSPEQASRIPGPPSIPYEGYPDVWQGGIEMFHQLHCLYHLRMLIYAKEPAVFYGRDSTVDEEAAHAALTRHSDHCIDHLRQAIMCAGSAEVITFRRDSKNSIVPNFDGPKVCRKFEPLAKWAEDNKAWNNTPDGPEEHIDEF
;
A
#
# COMPACT_ATOMS: atom_id res chain seq x y z
N ASP A 1 21.56 0.82 -3.68
CA ASP A 1 20.98 0.57 -2.36
C ASP A 1 20.01 -0.59 -2.40
N HIS A 2 20.19 -1.59 -1.53
CA HIS A 2 19.32 -2.76 -1.42
C HIS A 2 18.88 -2.92 0.03
N THR A 3 17.58 -2.83 0.31
CA THR A 3 17.04 -2.94 1.67
C THR A 3 16.63 -4.38 2.00
N PRO A 4 16.44 -4.72 3.29
CA PRO A 4 15.91 -6.03 3.68
C PRO A 4 14.49 -6.34 3.19
N TYR A 5 13.79 -5.39 2.56
CA TYR A 5 12.40 -5.55 2.11
C TYR A 5 12.27 -5.89 0.62
N MET A 6 13.36 -5.78 -0.14
CA MET A 6 13.43 -6.01 -1.58
C MET A 6 13.73 -7.48 -1.92
N GLY A 7 13.52 -7.84 -3.19
CA GLY A 7 13.89 -9.11 -3.79
C GLY A 7 12.83 -10.20 -3.63
N SER A 8 13.01 -11.29 -4.38
CA SER A 8 12.19 -12.50 -4.27
C SER A 8 12.11 -12.99 -2.81
N PRO A 9 10.96 -13.57 -2.38
CA PRO A 9 10.79 -14.05 -1.01
C PRO A 9 11.94 -14.94 -0.53
N ASN A 10 12.69 -14.47 0.46
CA ASN A 10 13.78 -15.18 1.14
C ASN A 10 13.62 -15.07 2.66
N ALA A 11 14.48 -15.74 3.44
CA ALA A 11 14.35 -15.73 4.90
C ALA A 11 14.42 -14.31 5.49
N THR A 12 15.37 -13.50 5.03
CA THR A 12 15.60 -12.13 5.48
C THR A 12 14.40 -11.23 5.22
N ASN A 13 13.92 -11.16 3.98
CA ASN A 13 12.82 -10.27 3.65
C ASN A 13 11.46 -10.76 4.17
N ARG A 14 11.26 -12.09 4.29
CA ARG A 14 10.09 -12.62 5.00
C ARG A 14 10.08 -12.19 6.45
N ALA A 15 11.21 -12.25 7.15
CA ALA A 15 11.33 -11.81 8.53
C ALA A 15 11.08 -10.30 8.68
N ALA A 16 11.68 -9.48 7.79
CA ALA A 16 11.51 -8.03 7.81
C ALA A 16 10.04 -7.61 7.58
N TRP A 17 9.37 -8.19 6.57
CA TRP A 17 7.94 -7.93 6.32
C TRP A 17 7.04 -8.48 7.42
N HIS A 18 7.38 -9.65 7.99
CA HIS A 18 6.64 -10.21 9.13
C HIS A 18 6.70 -9.30 10.36
N ALA A 19 7.84 -8.68 10.62
CA ALA A 19 8.00 -7.74 11.74
C ALA A 19 7.07 -6.53 11.64
N LEU A 20 6.75 -6.07 10.43
CA LEU A 20 5.78 -4.99 10.20
C LEU A 20 4.33 -5.50 10.27
N ARG A 21 4.01 -6.62 9.61
CA ARG A 21 2.63 -7.13 9.49
C ARG A 21 2.04 -7.70 10.77
N ARG A 22 2.88 -8.15 11.71
CA ARG A 22 2.40 -8.64 13.02
C ARG A 22 1.92 -7.50 13.92
N LEU A 23 2.17 -6.25 13.52
CA LEU A 23 1.71 -5.05 14.19
C LEU A 23 0.40 -4.58 13.54
N GLY A 24 -0.32 -3.70 14.21
CA GLY A 24 -1.46 -2.99 13.62
C GLY A 24 -2.80 -3.33 14.24
N ILE A 25 -3.04 -4.57 14.67
CA ILE A 25 -4.26 -4.88 15.46
C ILE A 25 -4.01 -4.50 16.91
N VAL A 26 -4.87 -3.65 17.46
CA VAL A 26 -4.75 -3.08 18.80
C VAL A 26 -6.03 -3.30 19.60
N LYS A 27 -5.88 -3.38 20.93
CA LYS A 27 -7.00 -3.31 21.87
C LYS A 27 -7.34 -1.84 22.12
N LEU A 28 -8.62 -1.56 22.25
CA LEU A 28 -9.17 -0.24 22.53
C LEU A 28 -10.01 -0.32 23.80
N SER A 29 -9.71 0.55 24.75
CA SER A 29 -10.59 0.78 25.91
C SER A 29 -11.94 1.36 25.46
N PRO A 30 -12.99 1.30 26.30
CA PRO A 30 -14.27 1.93 26.00
C PRO A 30 -14.13 3.41 25.62
N GLU A 31 -13.25 4.13 26.33
CA GLU A 31 -12.99 5.55 26.07
C GLU A 31 -12.28 5.80 24.72
N GLN A 32 -11.31 4.95 24.35
CA GLN A 32 -10.67 5.08 23.04
C GLN A 32 -11.65 4.74 21.91
N ALA A 33 -12.44 3.67 22.09
CA ALA A 33 -13.42 3.25 21.10
C ALA A 33 -14.51 4.30 20.86
N SER A 34 -14.99 4.98 21.91
CA SER A 34 -16.02 6.02 21.80
C SER A 34 -15.58 7.28 21.07
N ARG A 35 -14.26 7.51 20.96
CA ARG A 35 -13.67 8.66 20.24
C ARG A 35 -13.47 8.39 18.75
N ILE A 36 -13.61 7.15 18.29
CA ILE A 36 -13.46 6.79 16.88
C ILE A 36 -14.76 7.12 16.16
N PRO A 37 -14.75 8.02 15.15
CA PRO A 37 -15.97 8.35 14.43
C PRO A 37 -16.43 7.19 13.54
N GLY A 38 -17.74 7.08 13.33
CA GLY A 38 -18.37 6.03 12.52
C GLY A 38 -18.91 4.87 13.34
N PRO A 39 -19.23 3.73 12.69
CA PRO A 39 -19.75 2.56 13.38
C PRO A 39 -18.77 2.01 14.41
N PRO A 40 -19.25 1.57 15.59
CA PRO A 40 -18.39 0.95 16.58
C PRO A 40 -17.74 -0.32 16.01
N SER A 41 -16.51 -0.57 16.41
CA SER A 41 -15.85 -1.82 16.08
C SER A 41 -16.50 -3.00 16.81
N ILE A 42 -16.14 -4.23 16.42
CA ILE A 42 -16.51 -5.41 17.21
C ILE A 42 -15.71 -5.50 18.52
N PRO A 43 -16.30 -6.11 19.56
CA PRO A 43 -15.58 -6.44 20.78
C PRO A 43 -14.38 -7.36 20.50
N TYR A 44 -13.35 -7.24 21.33
CA TYR A 44 -12.21 -8.13 21.35
C TYR A 44 -12.61 -9.45 22.01
N GLU A 45 -12.28 -10.56 21.35
CA GLU A 45 -12.72 -11.89 21.76
C GLU A 45 -12.31 -12.22 23.21
N GLY A 46 -13.29 -12.62 24.03
CA GLY A 46 -13.11 -12.90 25.46
C GLY A 46 -13.15 -11.68 26.39
N TYR A 47 -13.29 -10.46 25.85
CA TYR A 47 -13.30 -9.20 26.62
C TYR A 47 -14.42 -8.28 26.12
N PRO A 48 -15.66 -8.40 26.62
CA PRO A 48 -16.83 -7.71 26.06
C PRO A 48 -16.74 -6.17 26.14
N ASP A 49 -16.01 -5.63 27.10
CA ASP A 49 -15.81 -4.18 27.30
C ASP A 49 -14.52 -3.65 26.66
N VAL A 50 -13.86 -4.46 25.82
CA VAL A 50 -12.66 -4.07 25.07
C VAL A 50 -12.97 -4.24 23.60
N TRP A 51 -12.59 -3.27 22.78
CA TRP A 51 -12.75 -3.33 21.34
C TRP A 51 -11.43 -3.65 20.65
N GLN A 52 -11.50 -4.15 19.43
CA GLN A 52 -10.34 -4.28 18.56
C GLN A 52 -10.36 -3.24 17.45
N GLY A 53 -9.20 -2.72 17.09
CA GLY A 53 -9.04 -1.80 15.97
C GLY A 53 -7.77 -2.10 15.18
N GLY A 54 -7.67 -1.56 13.97
CA GLY A 54 -6.50 -1.64 13.12
C GLY A 54 -5.87 -0.25 12.97
N ILE A 55 -4.56 -0.10 13.16
CA ILE A 55 -3.87 1.14 12.81
C ILE A 55 -3.67 1.18 11.30
N GLU A 56 -4.16 2.25 10.66
CA GLU A 56 -4.23 2.40 9.20
C GLU A 56 -2.88 2.18 8.51
N MET A 57 -1.79 2.79 8.99
CA MET A 57 -0.45 2.59 8.44
C MET A 57 -0.06 1.10 8.34
N PHE A 58 -0.32 0.32 9.39
CA PHE A 58 0.02 -1.11 9.38
C PHE A 58 -0.89 -1.92 8.47
N HIS A 59 -2.15 -1.51 8.30
CA HIS A 59 -3.03 -2.11 7.30
C HIS A 59 -2.56 -1.84 5.87
N GLN A 60 -2.12 -0.61 5.57
CA GLN A 60 -1.52 -0.27 4.28
C GLN A 60 -0.26 -1.11 4.00
N LEU A 61 0.61 -1.30 4.99
CA LEU A 61 1.78 -2.19 4.89
C LEU A 61 1.38 -3.65 4.66
N HIS A 62 0.32 -4.13 5.32
CA HIS A 62 -0.24 -5.45 5.10
C HIS A 62 -0.75 -5.63 3.65
N CYS A 63 -1.53 -4.67 3.14
CA CYS A 63 -1.98 -4.67 1.75
C CYS A 63 -0.81 -4.66 0.76
N LEU A 64 0.18 -3.79 0.97
CA LEU A 64 1.36 -3.70 0.12
C LEU A 64 2.16 -5.02 0.08
N TYR A 65 2.27 -5.72 1.22
CA TYR A 65 2.86 -7.05 1.24
C TYR A 65 2.07 -8.07 0.40
N HIS A 66 0.74 -8.04 0.44
CA HIS A 66 -0.07 -8.94 -0.38
C HIS A 66 0.12 -8.66 -1.88
N LEU A 67 0.21 -7.39 -2.28
CA LEU A 67 0.56 -7.02 -3.66
C LEU A 67 1.95 -7.52 -4.05
N ARG A 68 2.94 -7.36 -3.16
CA ARG A 68 4.28 -7.94 -3.34
C ARG A 68 4.21 -9.45 -3.56
N MET A 69 3.43 -10.17 -2.75
CA MET A 69 3.29 -11.63 -2.92
C MET A 69 2.62 -11.99 -4.25
N LEU A 70 1.66 -11.19 -4.74
CA LEU A 70 1.04 -11.41 -6.04
C LEU A 70 2.04 -11.26 -7.20
N ILE A 71 2.90 -10.24 -7.13
CA ILE A 71 3.96 -9.99 -8.12
C ILE A 71 4.93 -11.18 -8.17
N TYR A 72 5.30 -11.73 -7.02
CA TYR A 72 6.20 -12.89 -6.94
C TYR A 72 5.53 -14.25 -7.16
N ALA A 73 4.20 -14.34 -7.05
CA ALA A 73 3.46 -15.58 -7.22
C ALA A 73 3.04 -15.85 -8.68
N LYS A 74 2.90 -14.80 -9.50
CA LYS A 74 2.54 -14.95 -10.90
C LYS A 74 3.80 -15.13 -11.74
N GLU A 75 3.78 -16.13 -12.62
CA GLU A 75 4.83 -16.28 -13.60
C GLU A 75 4.91 -15.00 -14.45
N PRO A 76 6.12 -14.45 -14.60
CA PRO A 76 6.37 -13.18 -15.28
C PRO A 76 5.82 -13.11 -16.72
N ALA A 77 5.79 -14.25 -17.42
CA ALA A 77 5.49 -14.35 -18.85
C ALA A 77 4.12 -13.80 -19.30
N VAL A 78 3.16 -13.58 -18.38
CA VAL A 78 1.81 -13.07 -18.72
C VAL A 78 1.71 -11.54 -18.65
N PHE A 79 2.56 -10.87 -17.88
CA PHE A 79 2.56 -9.40 -17.78
C PHE A 79 3.46 -8.71 -18.81
N TYR A 80 4.38 -9.47 -19.40
CA TYR A 80 5.41 -8.94 -20.29
C TYR A 80 5.00 -9.33 -21.71
N GLY A 81 4.57 -8.32 -22.49
CA GLY A 81 4.17 -8.51 -23.87
C GLY A 81 5.22 -9.34 -24.61
N ARG A 82 4.76 -10.39 -25.30
CA ARG A 82 5.61 -11.25 -26.13
C ARG A 82 6.07 -10.48 -27.36
N ASP A 83 7.06 -9.63 -27.20
CA ASP A 83 7.84 -9.14 -28.33
C ASP A 83 9.06 -10.05 -28.48
N SER A 84 9.07 -10.85 -29.55
CA SER A 84 10.13 -11.83 -29.84
C SER A 84 11.49 -11.19 -30.15
N THR A 85 11.59 -9.86 -30.13
CA THR A 85 12.83 -9.10 -30.33
C THR A 85 13.49 -8.66 -29.01
N VAL A 86 12.83 -8.85 -27.87
CA VAL A 86 13.31 -8.44 -26.54
C VAL A 86 13.88 -9.66 -25.81
N ASP A 87 15.06 -9.51 -25.23
CA ASP A 87 15.61 -10.49 -24.27
C ASP A 87 14.65 -10.58 -23.06
N GLU A 88 13.84 -11.64 -23.04
CA GLU A 88 12.81 -11.87 -22.03
C GLU A 88 13.40 -11.94 -20.62
N GLU A 89 14.62 -12.48 -20.46
CA GLU A 89 15.30 -12.57 -19.16
C GLU A 89 15.73 -11.20 -18.68
N ALA A 90 16.31 -10.38 -19.55
CA ALA A 90 16.70 -9.01 -19.23
C ALA A 90 15.48 -8.12 -18.92
N ALA A 91 14.40 -8.23 -19.70
CA ALA A 91 13.15 -7.50 -19.46
C ALA A 91 12.51 -7.90 -18.13
N HIS A 92 12.48 -9.21 -17.83
CA HIS A 92 12.00 -9.71 -16.55
C HIS A 92 12.84 -9.18 -15.38
N ALA A 93 14.16 -9.27 -15.46
CA ALA A 93 15.06 -8.80 -14.41
C ALA A 93 14.93 -7.29 -14.16
N ALA A 94 14.78 -6.48 -15.22
CA ALA A 94 14.58 -5.04 -15.12
C ALA A 94 13.25 -4.70 -14.41
N LEU A 95 12.17 -5.40 -14.74
CA LEU A 95 10.84 -5.18 -14.15
C LEU A 95 10.73 -5.69 -12.72
N THR A 96 11.39 -6.79 -12.38
CA THR A 96 11.51 -7.26 -10.99
C THR A 96 12.25 -6.23 -10.16
N ARG A 97 13.39 -5.72 -10.65
CA ARG A 97 14.13 -4.65 -9.97
C ARG A 97 13.29 -3.37 -9.85
N HIS A 98 12.49 -3.04 -10.88
CA HIS A 98 11.61 -1.87 -10.84
C HIS A 98 10.54 -2.03 -9.76
N SER A 99 9.87 -3.18 -9.77
CA SER A 99 8.84 -3.55 -8.79
C SER A 99 9.37 -3.54 -7.36
N ASP A 100 10.58 -4.06 -7.14
CA ASP A 100 11.20 -4.11 -5.81
C ASP A 100 11.44 -2.73 -5.20
N HIS A 101 12.05 -1.82 -5.96
CA HIS A 101 12.30 -0.48 -5.42
C HIS A 101 11.00 0.31 -5.29
N CYS A 102 10.01 0.13 -6.17
CA CYS A 102 8.69 0.72 -6.04
C CYS A 102 8.00 0.25 -4.75
N ILE A 103 8.02 -1.05 -4.47
CA ILE A 103 7.45 -1.62 -3.25
C ILE A 103 8.16 -1.06 -2.01
N ASP A 104 9.49 -1.01 -2.00
CA ASP A 104 10.20 -0.46 -0.84
C ASP A 104 10.01 1.06 -0.70
N HIS A 105 9.94 1.79 -1.79
CA HIS A 105 9.64 3.22 -1.78
C HIS A 105 8.24 3.49 -1.21
N LEU A 106 7.23 2.74 -1.64
CA LEU A 106 5.88 2.82 -1.08
C LEU A 106 5.85 2.45 0.40
N ARG A 107 6.59 1.41 0.81
CA ARG A 107 6.73 1.05 2.23
C ARG A 107 7.28 2.23 3.04
N GLN A 108 8.32 2.90 2.53
CA GLN A 108 8.89 4.09 3.17
C GLN A 108 7.90 5.25 3.21
N ALA A 109 7.18 5.51 2.11
CA ALA A 109 6.18 6.56 2.05
C ALA A 109 5.02 6.33 3.03
N ILE A 110 4.53 5.09 3.14
CA ILE A 110 3.50 4.69 4.12
C ILE A 110 3.99 4.94 5.55
N MET A 111 5.22 4.50 5.87
CA MET A 111 5.80 4.71 7.20
C MET A 111 6.06 6.18 7.51
N CYS A 112 6.43 6.97 6.50
CA CYS A 112 6.65 8.41 6.63
C CYS A 112 5.34 9.17 6.82
N ALA A 113 4.28 8.81 6.08
CA ALA A 113 2.96 9.37 6.26
C ALA A 113 2.38 9.04 7.64
N GLY A 114 2.62 7.82 8.14
CA GLY A 114 2.39 7.48 9.55
C GLY A 114 0.93 7.58 9.98
N SER A 115 -0.01 7.24 9.09
CA SER A 115 -1.45 7.33 9.34
C SER A 115 -1.84 6.60 10.63
N ALA A 116 -2.29 7.38 11.61
CA ALA A 116 -2.63 6.95 12.98
C ALA A 116 -4.13 6.69 13.15
N GLU A 117 -4.92 6.90 12.10
CA GLU A 117 -6.34 6.60 12.06
C GLU A 117 -6.59 5.12 12.40
N VAL A 118 -7.72 4.89 13.08
CA VAL A 118 -8.12 3.55 13.50
C VAL A 118 -9.20 3.02 12.55
N ILE A 119 -8.88 1.92 11.88
CA ILE A 119 -9.81 1.05 11.17
C ILE A 119 -10.64 0.30 12.22
N THR A 120 -11.96 0.45 12.16
CA THR A 120 -12.88 -0.41 12.92
C THR A 120 -13.16 -1.69 12.14
N PHE A 121 -13.62 -2.72 12.83
CA PHE A 121 -13.97 -4.01 12.26
C PHE A 121 -15.44 -4.28 12.42
N ARG A 122 -16.01 -5.00 11.45
CA ARG A 122 -17.38 -5.51 11.50
C ARG A 122 -17.42 -6.97 11.07
N ARG A 123 -18.58 -7.60 11.25
CA ARG A 123 -18.87 -8.90 10.64
C ARG A 123 -19.59 -8.69 9.30
N ASP A 124 -19.18 -9.44 8.29
CA ASP A 124 -19.90 -9.51 7.02
C ASP A 124 -21.06 -10.52 7.06
N SER A 125 -21.75 -10.70 5.92
CA SER A 125 -22.86 -11.65 5.80
C SER A 125 -22.46 -13.11 5.97
N LYS A 126 -21.16 -13.42 5.90
CA LYS A 126 -20.59 -14.75 6.13
C LYS A 126 -19.98 -14.88 7.53
N ASN A 127 -20.30 -13.96 8.43
CA ASN A 127 -19.79 -13.90 9.81
C ASN A 127 -18.26 -13.69 9.92
N SER A 128 -17.60 -13.31 8.83
CA SER A 128 -16.16 -13.04 8.79
C SER A 128 -15.85 -11.63 9.29
N ILE A 129 -14.74 -11.48 10.01
CA ILE A 129 -14.27 -10.17 10.48
C ILE A 129 -13.63 -9.43 9.31
N VAL A 130 -14.16 -8.27 8.97
CA VAL A 130 -13.66 -7.43 7.86
C VAL A 130 -13.43 -5.99 8.34
N PRO A 131 -12.41 -5.29 7.79
CA PRO A 131 -12.17 -3.89 8.08
C PRO A 131 -13.26 -2.97 7.51
N ASN A 132 -13.51 -1.86 8.19
CA ASN A 132 -14.29 -0.73 7.70
C ASN A 132 -13.35 0.33 7.13
N PHE A 133 -13.39 0.54 5.82
CA PHE A 133 -12.52 1.50 5.12
C PHE A 133 -13.12 2.90 4.96
N ASP A 134 -14.40 3.05 5.28
CA ASP A 134 -15.19 4.28 5.21
C ASP A 134 -15.00 5.21 6.43
N GLY A 135 -14.11 4.85 7.36
CA GLY A 135 -13.72 5.70 8.48
C GLY A 135 -13.08 7.01 8.00
N PRO A 136 -13.18 8.10 8.78
CA PRO A 136 -12.61 9.39 8.43
C PRO A 136 -11.10 9.29 8.25
N LYS A 137 -10.57 10.08 7.31
CA LYS A 137 -9.13 10.17 7.00
C LYS A 137 -8.70 11.63 7.00
N VAL A 138 -7.49 11.89 7.47
CA VAL A 138 -6.87 13.21 7.33
C VAL A 138 -6.01 13.21 6.07
N CYS A 139 -6.54 13.80 5.01
CA CYS A 139 -5.85 13.86 3.72
C CYS A 139 -5.16 15.21 3.50
N ARG A 140 -4.03 15.19 2.79
CA ARG A 140 -3.51 16.39 2.12
C ARG A 140 -4.44 16.72 0.96
N LYS A 141 -4.64 18.00 0.68
CA LYS A 141 -5.44 18.43 -0.48
C LYS A 141 -4.72 17.98 -1.76
N PHE A 142 -5.44 17.27 -2.62
CA PHE A 142 -4.90 16.74 -3.87
C PHE A 142 -4.72 17.85 -4.90
N GLU A 143 -5.77 18.67 -5.08
CA GLU A 143 -5.89 19.62 -6.18
C GLU A 143 -4.77 20.66 -6.19
N PRO A 144 -4.36 21.28 -5.05
CA PRO A 144 -3.25 22.22 -5.05
C PRO A 144 -1.90 21.57 -5.42
N LEU A 145 -1.70 20.32 -5.02
CA LEU A 145 -0.48 19.57 -5.35
C LEU A 145 -0.47 19.17 -6.83
N ALA A 146 -1.60 18.68 -7.33
CA ALA A 146 -1.78 18.30 -8.73
C ALA A 146 -1.57 19.51 -9.65
N LYS A 147 -2.19 20.66 -9.31
CA LYS A 147 -2.00 21.90 -10.06
C LYS A 147 -0.54 22.35 -10.07
N TRP A 148 0.13 22.35 -8.91
CA TRP A 148 1.54 22.73 -8.88
C TRP A 148 2.41 21.79 -9.74
N ALA A 149 2.12 20.48 -9.74
CA ALA A 149 2.86 19.52 -10.56
C ALA A 149 2.62 19.73 -12.07
N GLU A 150 1.40 20.06 -12.47
CA GLU A 150 1.04 20.42 -13.84
C GLU A 150 1.74 21.71 -14.30
N ASP A 151 1.64 22.78 -13.50
CA ASP A 151 2.26 24.08 -13.78
C ASP A 151 3.81 23.99 -13.89
N ASN A 152 4.42 22.95 -13.30
CA ASN A 152 5.87 22.73 -13.27
C ASN A 152 6.29 21.44 -14.00
N LYS A 153 5.44 20.91 -14.90
CA LYS A 153 5.72 19.65 -15.61
C LYS A 153 7.00 19.75 -16.43
N ALA A 154 7.93 18.82 -16.21
CA ALA A 154 9.14 18.69 -17.00
C ALA A 154 8.84 17.93 -18.30
N TRP A 155 8.17 18.60 -19.25
CA TRP A 155 7.62 18.01 -20.48
C TRP A 155 8.58 17.07 -21.23
N ASN A 156 9.84 17.47 -21.36
CA ASN A 156 10.88 16.71 -22.07
C ASN A 156 11.33 15.42 -21.34
N ASN A 157 10.89 15.19 -20.11
CA ASN A 157 11.26 14.04 -19.27
C ASN A 157 10.04 13.19 -18.87
N THR A 158 8.90 13.35 -19.55
CA THR A 158 7.68 12.59 -19.24
C THR A 158 7.84 11.15 -19.75
N PRO A 159 7.56 10.11 -18.93
CA PRO A 159 7.65 8.70 -19.35
C PRO A 159 6.79 8.35 -20.56
N ASP A 160 5.66 9.06 -20.73
CA ASP A 160 4.72 8.89 -21.83
C ASP A 160 5.08 9.73 -23.09
N GLY A 161 6.25 10.38 -23.08
CA GLY A 161 6.69 11.32 -24.12
C GLY A 161 6.12 12.73 -23.93
N PRO A 162 6.60 13.73 -24.69
CA PRO A 162 5.90 15.00 -24.75
C PRO A 162 4.48 14.72 -25.27
N GLU A 163 3.45 15.19 -24.56
CA GLU A 163 2.17 15.42 -25.23
C GLU A 163 2.48 16.32 -26.44
N GLU A 164 1.97 15.99 -27.62
CA GLU A 164 2.01 16.89 -28.76
C GLU A 164 1.29 18.18 -28.34
N HIS A 165 2.03 19.12 -27.77
CA HIS A 165 1.63 20.51 -27.78
C HIS A 165 1.64 20.89 -29.26
N ILE A 166 0.44 20.85 -29.83
CA ILE A 166 0.07 21.64 -30.98
C ILE A 166 0.46 23.06 -30.60
N ASP A 167 1.62 23.50 -31.06
CA ASP A 167 1.99 24.91 -31.10
C ASP A 167 0.94 25.60 -31.97
N GLU A 168 -0.13 26.12 -31.35
CA GLU A 168 -0.99 27.09 -32.01
C GLU A 168 -0.21 28.42 -32.08
N PHE A 169 0.00 28.84 -33.33
CA PHE A 169 0.51 30.14 -33.74
C PHE A 169 -0.37 31.30 -33.24
#